data_AF-A0A960AU63-F1
#
_entry.id   AF-A0A960AU63-F1
#
_cell.length_a   1.000
_cell.length_b   1.000
_cell.length_c   1.000
_cell.angle_alpha   90.00
_cell.angle_beta   90.00
_cell.angle_gamma   90.00
#
_symmetry.space_group_name_H-M   'P 1'
#
loop_
_entity.id
_entity.type
_entity.pdbx_description
1 polymer ?
#
loop_
_entity_poly.entity_id
_entity_poly.type
_entity_poly.pdbx_seq_one_letter_code
_entity_poly.pdbx_strand_id
1 'polypeptide(L)'
;MSALERRMQVLLDQDRYRRLEAEAQRRNQSVGATVRDAIDLLLDSDAARRLGARKALLDLPTREAVEPEFDKEALLAAAVQ
;
A
#
# COMPACT_ATOMS: atom_id res chain seq x y z
N MET A 1 -0.35 -16.06 -8.55
CA MET A 1 -0.87 -15.37 -9.76
C MET A 1 -2.37 -15.61 -9.81
N SER A 2 -3.19 -14.62 -9.46
CA SER A 2 -4.65 -14.72 -9.68
C SER A 2 -4.89 -14.59 -11.19
N ALA A 3 -5.55 -15.58 -11.78
CA ALA A 3 -5.93 -15.53 -13.18
C ALA A 3 -7.02 -14.46 -13.37
N LEU A 4 -6.91 -13.65 -14.42
CA LEU A 4 -7.95 -12.69 -14.78
C LEU A 4 -9.10 -13.44 -15.45
N GLU A 5 -10.19 -13.68 -14.73
CA GLU A 5 -11.30 -14.55 -15.17
C GLU A 5 -12.39 -13.82 -15.98
N ARG A 6 -12.52 -12.50 -15.80
CA ARG A 6 -13.59 -11.70 -16.43
C ARG A 6 -13.00 -10.61 -17.33
N ARG A 7 -13.56 -10.48 -18.54
CA ARG A 7 -13.17 -9.45 -19.52
C ARG A 7 -14.09 -8.24 -19.45
N MET A 8 -13.49 -7.05 -19.35
CA MET A 8 -14.17 -5.77 -19.44
C MET A 8 -13.85 -5.12 -20.80
N GLN A 9 -14.85 -4.51 -21.44
CA GLN A 9 -14.69 -3.69 -22.63
C GLN A 9 -15.32 -2.32 -22.37
N VAL A 10 -14.56 -1.25 -22.62
CA VAL A 10 -15.01 0.14 -22.45
C VAL A 10 -14.55 0.93 -23.66
N LEU A 11 -15.44 1.71 -24.27
CA LEU A 11 -15.08 2.65 -25.32
C LEU A 11 -14.68 3.99 -24.69
N LEU A 12 -13.52 4.50 -25.11
CA LEU A 12 -12.97 5.78 -24.68
C LEU A 12 -12.87 6.70 -25.89
N ASP A 13 -13.11 7.99 -25.68
CA ASP A 13 -12.68 8.99 -26.65
C ASP A 13 -11.14 9.08 -26.70
N GLN A 14 -10.64 9.78 -27.73
CA GLN A 14 -9.21 9.88 -27.97
C GLN A 14 -8.47 10.56 -26.82
N ASP A 15 -9.06 11.58 -26.20
CA ASP A 15 -8.40 12.35 -25.14
C ASP A 15 -8.28 11.53 -23.85
N ARG A 16 -9.32 10.78 -23.50
CA ARG A 16 -9.31 9.82 -22.39
C ARG A 16 -8.30 8.72 -22.63
N TYR A 17 -8.24 8.16 -23.84
CA TYR A 17 -7.25 7.13 -24.18
C TYR A 17 -5.82 7.67 -24.06
N ARG A 18 -5.53 8.87 -24.61
CA ARG A 18 -4.19 9.49 -24.49
C ARG A 18 -3.77 9.69 -23.04
N ARG A 19 -4.67 10.17 -22.18
CA ARG A 19 -4.38 10.35 -20.75
C ARG A 19 -4.04 9.03 -20.06
N LEU A 20 -4.78 7.97 -20.39
CA LEU A 20 -4.57 6.64 -19.83
C LEU A 20 -3.25 6.01 -20.32
N GLU A 21 -2.95 6.17 -21.61
CA GLU A 21 -1.69 5.70 -22.22
C GLU A 21 -0.47 6.43 -21.64
N ALA A 22 -0.55 7.74 -21.48
CA ALA A 22 0.52 8.53 -20.86
C ALA A 22 0.80 8.08 -19.42
N GLU A 23 -0.24 7.80 -18.64
CA GLU A 23 -0.09 7.31 -17.26
C GLU A 23 0.50 5.89 -17.22
N ALA A 24 0.08 5.02 -18.13
CA ALA A 24 0.61 3.67 -18.27
C ALA A 24 2.10 3.70 -18.62
N GLN A 25 2.50 4.57 -19.56
CA GLN A 25 3.90 4.78 -19.92
C GLN A 25 4.71 5.34 -18.76
N ARG A 26 4.19 6.35 -18.04
CA ARG A 26 4.84 6.95 -16.87
C ARG A 26 5.13 5.92 -15.77
N ARG A 27 4.25 4.93 -15.60
CA ARG A 27 4.38 3.84 -14.63
C ARG A 27 5.09 2.59 -15.17
N ASN A 28 5.51 2.60 -16.44
CA ASN A 28 6.10 1.46 -17.13
C ASN A 28 5.25 0.17 -17.05
N GLN A 29 3.95 0.30 -17.29
CA GLN A 29 3.01 -0.82 -17.25
C GLN A 29 1.98 -0.76 -18.38
N SER A 30 1.22 -1.84 -18.55
CA SER A 30 0.14 -1.86 -19.55
C SER A 30 -1.02 -0.93 -19.17
N VAL A 31 -1.76 -0.47 -20.18
CA VAL A 31 -3.03 0.25 -20.00
C VAL A 31 -3.99 -0.56 -19.12
N GLY A 32 -4.11 -1.88 -19.35
CA GLY A 32 -4.97 -2.74 -18.54
C GLY A 32 -4.54 -2.85 -17.07
N ALA A 33 -3.23 -2.83 -16.79
CA ALA A 33 -2.73 -2.77 -15.41
C ALA A 33 -3.09 -1.44 -14.75
N THR A 34 -2.90 -0.33 -15.46
CA THR A 34 -3.25 1.01 -14.98
C THR A 34 -4.75 1.15 -14.66
N VAL A 35 -5.62 0.56 -15.47
CA VAL A 35 -7.07 0.53 -15.19
C VAL A 35 -7.38 -0.26 -13.92
N ARG A 36 -6.74 -1.43 -13.72
CA ARG A 36 -6.94 -2.22 -12.50
C ARG A 36 -6.46 -1.47 -11.26
N ASP A 37 -5.28 -0.86 -11.30
CA ASP A 37 -4.78 -0.03 -10.19
C ASP A 37 -5.74 1.11 -9.85
N ALA A 38 -6.31 1.75 -10.88
CA ALA A 38 -7.28 2.82 -10.69
C ALA A 38 -8.59 2.32 -10.07
N ILE A 39 -9.05 1.13 -10.46
CA ILE A 39 -10.22 0.47 -9.85
C ILE A 39 -9.92 0.17 -8.39
N ASP A 40 -8.78 -0.47 -8.11
CA ASP A 40 -8.39 -0.82 -6.75
C ASP A 40 -8.31 0.43 -5.88
N LEU A 41 -7.65 1.49 -6.35
CA LEU A 41 -7.55 2.76 -5.62
C LEU A 41 -8.90 3.43 -5.39
N LEU A 42 -9.80 3.41 -6.38
CA LEU A 42 -11.10 4.07 -6.30
C LEU A 42 -12.10 3.30 -5.42
N LEU A 43 -12.06 1.97 -5.50
CA LEU A 43 -12.98 1.08 -4.79
C LEU A 43 -12.41 0.58 -3.47
N ASP A 44 -11.23 1.05 -3.07
CA ASP A 44 -10.63 0.72 -1.79
C ASP A 44 -11.47 1.29 -0.63
N SER A 45 -12.42 0.48 -0.16
CA SER A 45 -13.29 0.81 0.97
C SER A 45 -12.51 1.11 2.25
N ASP A 46 -11.28 0.62 2.35
CA ASP A 46 -10.40 0.81 3.49
C ASP A 46 -9.49 2.04 3.33
N ALA A 47 -9.51 2.76 2.21
CA ALA A 47 -8.65 3.94 2.02
C ALA A 47 -8.89 5.01 3.10
N ALA A 48 -10.15 5.30 3.41
CA ALA A 48 -10.51 6.23 4.48
C ALA A 48 -10.05 5.71 5.85
N ARG A 49 -10.19 4.40 6.09
CA ARG A 49 -9.76 3.74 7.33
C ARG A 49 -8.25 3.80 7.51
N ARG A 50 -7.47 3.49 6.47
CA ARG A 50 -5.99 3.54 6.49
C ARG A 50 -5.49 4.98 6.65
N LEU A 51 -6.12 5.95 6.00
CA LEU A 51 -5.79 7.36 6.21
C LEU A 51 -6.03 7.79 7.66
N GLY A 52 -7.16 7.38 8.25
CA GLY A 52 -7.47 7.62 9.66
C GLY A 52 -6.45 6.98 10.61
N ALA A 53 -6.10 5.71 10.38
CA ALA A 53 -5.07 5.01 11.16
C ALA A 53 -3.70 5.69 11.05
N ARG A 54 -3.30 6.12 9.84
CA ARG A 54 -2.05 6.85 9.62
C ARG A 54 -2.03 8.15 10.40
N LYS A 55 -3.13 8.90 10.38
CA LYS A 55 -3.25 10.14 11.15
C LYS A 55 -3.14 9.86 12.65
N ALA A 56 -3.83 8.85 13.15
CA ALA A 56 -3.73 8.45 14.56
C ALA A 56 -2.31 8.06 14.97
N LEU A 57 -1.54 7.40 14.09
CA LEU A 57 -0.12 7.07 14.31
C LEU A 57 0.78 8.30 14.34
N LEU A 58 0.51 9.31 13.52
CA LEU A 58 1.27 10.56 13.51
C LEU A 58 0.92 11.46 14.70
N ASP A 59 -0.32 11.40 15.19
CA ASP A 59 -0.80 12.14 16.34
C ASP A 59 -0.42 11.48 17.68
N LEU A 60 0.13 10.25 17.64
CA LEU A 60 0.59 9.54 18.84
C LEU A 60 1.80 10.29 19.44
N PRO A 61 1.75 10.67 20.72
CA PRO A 61 2.87 11.34 21.36
C PRO A 61 4.09 10.43 21.35
N THR A 62 5.23 10.94 20.89
CA THR A 62 6.51 10.25 21.02
C THR A 62 6.84 10.15 22.50
N ARG A 63 6.68 8.95 23.04
CA ARG A 63 7.13 8.65 24.40
C ARG A 63 8.62 8.35 24.31
N GLU A 64 9.41 9.05 25.11
CA GLU A 64 10.82 8.71 25.28
C GLU A 64 10.87 7.26 25.76
N ALA A 65 11.44 6.39 24.94
CA ALA A 65 11.61 4.99 25.30
C ALA A 65 12.64 4.96 26.42
N VAL A 66 12.19 4.60 27.62
CA VAL A 66 13.12 4.15 28.65
C VAL A 66 13.62 2.80 28.15
N GLU A 67 14.76 2.81 27.45
CA GLU A 67 15.42 1.56 27.11
C GLU A 67 15.77 0.87 28.43
N PRO A 68 15.25 -0.34 28.68
CA PRO A 68 15.72 -1.11 29.82
C PRO A 68 17.22 -1.35 29.63
N GLU A 69 17.99 -1.17 30.70
CA GLU A 69 19.40 -1.50 30.68
C GLU A 69 19.57 -2.94 30.19
N PHE A 70 20.31 -3.11 29.10
CA PHE A 70 20.48 -4.42 28.47
C PHE A 70 21.35 -5.32 29.36
N ASP A 71 20.70 -6.16 30.17
CA ASP A 71 21.36 -7.17 30.97
C ASP A 71 21.71 -8.40 30.12
N LYS A 72 22.94 -8.38 29.61
CA LYS A 72 23.52 -9.47 28.83
C LYS A 72 23.65 -10.76 29.65
N GLU A 73 23.90 -10.68 30.95
CA GLU A 73 24.13 -11.86 31.80
C GLU A 73 22.83 -12.63 32.04
N ALA A 74 21.74 -11.92 32.33
CA ALA A 74 20.42 -12.51 32.45
C ALA A 74 19.96 -13.20 31.15
N LEU A 75 20.25 -12.58 29.99
CA LEU A 75 19.90 -13.12 28.68
C LEU A 75 20.66 -14.43 28.37
N LEU A 76 21.96 -14.46 28.69
CA LEU A 76 22.79 -15.65 28.49
C LEU A 76 22.42 -16.78 29.47
N ALA A 77 22.06 -16.46 30.71
CA ALA A 77 21.60 -17.45 31.69
C ALA A 77 20.29 -18.12 31.27
N ALA A 78 19.36 -17.37 30.66
CA ALA A 78 18.10 -17.91 30.17
C ALA A 78 18.25 -18.80 28.92
N ALA A 79 19.33 -18.63 28.13
CA ALA A 79 19.56 -19.39 26.91
C ALA A 79 20.18 -20.79 27.13
N VAL A 80 20.53 -21.13 28.37
CA VAL A 80 21.21 -22.39 28.75
C VAL A 80 20.25 -23.38 29.44
N GLN A 81 18.98 -23.02 29.65
CA GLN A 81 17.90 -23.95 30.04
C GLN A 81 17.25 -24.59 28.81
#